data_AF-A0A7C1HAK3-F1
#
_entry.id   AF-A0A7C1HAK3-F1
#
_cell.length_a   1.000
_cell.length_b   1.000
_cell.length_c   1.000
_cell.angle_alpha   90.00
_cell.angle_beta   90.00
_cell.angle_gamma   90.00
#
_symmetry.space_group_name_H-M   'P 1'
#
loop_
_entity.id
_entity.type
_entity.pdbx_description
1 polymer ?
#
loop_
_entity_poly.entity_id
_entity_poly.type
_entity_poly.pdbx_seq_one_letter_code
_entity_poly.pdbx_strand_id
1 'polypeptide(L)'
;HKAVVKALIRAAAWLDENDNANRMEAVRMLSRPAYVGADAEVIANSMTGTFEYEKGDQREVPDFNVFFRYNATYPYYSDAIWYLTQMRRWGQISDQKPDSWYMDIARKVYRPDVYAEAAKELIAEGRLDADDFPDFDTETGFRPPQAGFIDGVVYDGTRPNDYLGKLSIGLKGDAAP
;
A
#
# COMPACT_ATOMS: atom_id res chain seq x y z
N HIS A 1 12.56 13.11 10.85
CA HIS A 1 11.54 12.28 10.17
C HIS A 1 11.77 10.79 10.41
N LYS A 2 13.01 10.26 10.34
CA LYS A 2 13.31 8.83 10.53
C LYS A 2 12.72 8.19 11.80
N ALA A 3 12.82 8.85 12.96
CA ALA A 3 12.21 8.35 14.21
C ALA A 3 10.70 8.11 14.10
N VAL A 4 9.98 8.96 13.35
CA VAL A 4 8.54 8.79 13.09
C VAL A 4 8.31 7.60 12.15
N VAL A 5 9.13 7.44 11.11
CA VAL A 5 9.05 6.28 10.21
C VAL A 5 9.25 4.98 10.98
N LYS A 6 10.25 4.91 11.87
CA LYS A 6 10.48 3.75 12.75
C LYS A 6 9.27 3.47 13.64
N ALA A 7 8.66 4.51 14.21
CA ALA A 7 7.46 4.36 15.03
C ALA A 7 6.27 3.81 14.23
N LEU A 8 6.07 4.27 13.00
CA LEU A 8 5.01 3.79 12.12
C LEU A 8 5.22 2.35 11.67
N ILE A 9 6.45 1.97 11.30
CA ILE A 9 6.80 0.58 10.96
C ILE A 9 6.49 -0.35 12.14
N ARG A 10 6.93 0.02 13.34
CA ARG A 10 6.65 -0.77 14.56
C ARG A 10 5.17 -0.84 14.89
N ALA A 11 4.43 0.25 14.71
CA ALA A 11 2.98 0.24 14.93
C ALA A 11 2.27 -0.69 13.95
N ALA A 12 2.67 -0.68 12.68
CA ALA A 12 2.15 -1.60 11.67
C ALA A 12 2.48 -3.06 12.01
N ALA A 13 3.73 -3.35 12.39
CA ALA A 13 4.16 -4.69 12.78
C ALA A 13 3.38 -5.19 14.00
N TRP A 14 3.20 -4.32 15.01
CA TRP A 14 2.39 -4.64 16.19
C TRP A 14 0.93 -4.95 15.84
N LEU A 15 0.32 -4.24 14.88
CA LEU A 15 -1.04 -4.55 14.43
C LEU A 15 -1.16 -5.95 13.82
N ASP A 16 -0.12 -6.43 13.15
CA ASP A 16 -0.10 -7.71 12.44
C ASP A 16 0.51 -8.86 13.27
N GLU A 17 0.96 -8.59 14.49
CA GLU A 17 1.64 -9.57 15.35
C GLU A 17 0.74 -10.76 15.72
N ASN A 18 1.33 -11.97 15.75
CA ASN A 18 0.69 -13.23 16.18
C ASN A 18 -0.68 -13.47 15.54
N ASP A 19 -0.77 -13.40 14.20
CA ASP A 19 -2.04 -13.52 13.46
C ASP A 19 -3.11 -12.54 13.97
N ASN A 20 -2.75 -11.26 14.01
CA ASN A 20 -3.64 -10.14 14.33
C ASN A 20 -4.08 -10.09 15.81
N ALA A 21 -3.32 -10.68 16.75
CA ALA A 21 -3.66 -10.75 18.17
C ALA A 21 -3.90 -9.38 18.83
N ASN A 22 -3.23 -8.34 18.33
CA ASN A 22 -3.30 -6.98 18.90
C ASN A 22 -4.44 -6.12 18.31
N ARG A 23 -5.16 -6.58 17.28
CA ARG A 23 -6.17 -5.77 16.58
C ARG A 23 -7.31 -5.33 17.48
N MET A 24 -7.77 -6.18 18.39
CA MET A 24 -8.82 -5.80 19.34
C MET A 24 -8.37 -4.73 20.33
N GLU A 25 -7.09 -4.69 20.67
CA GLU A 25 -6.57 -3.59 21.49
C GLU A 25 -6.56 -2.28 20.68
N ALA A 26 -6.10 -2.32 19.43
CA ALA A 26 -6.15 -1.17 18.52
C ALA A 26 -7.58 -0.63 18.34
N VAL A 27 -8.57 -1.52 18.19
CA VAL A 27 -9.99 -1.17 18.13
C VAL A 27 -10.42 -0.37 19.36
N ARG A 28 -10.08 -0.83 20.57
CA ARG A 28 -10.40 -0.10 21.83
C ARG A 28 -9.69 1.24 21.95
N MET A 29 -8.51 1.40 21.33
CA MET A 29 -7.82 2.69 21.28
C MET A 29 -8.57 3.64 20.33
N LEU A 30 -8.89 3.19 19.12
CA LEU A 30 -9.56 3.99 18.07
C LEU A 30 -10.99 4.37 18.45
N SER A 31 -11.70 3.54 19.22
CA SER A 31 -13.08 3.81 19.67
C SER A 31 -13.18 4.92 20.72
N ARG A 32 -12.06 5.41 21.28
CA ARG A 32 -12.10 6.48 22.28
C ARG A 32 -12.53 7.80 21.60
N PRO A 33 -13.26 8.69 22.31
CA PRO A 33 -13.71 9.97 21.74
C PRO A 33 -12.59 10.90 21.26
N ALA A 34 -11.37 10.73 21.79
CA ALA A 34 -10.19 11.48 21.35
C ALA A 34 -9.62 11.02 20.00
N TYR A 35 -10.10 9.90 19.46
CA TYR A 35 -9.71 9.34 18.16
C TYR A 35 -10.93 9.29 17.22
N VAL A 36 -11.29 8.12 16.69
CA VAL A 36 -12.44 7.97 15.78
C VAL A 36 -13.75 8.15 16.54
N GLY A 37 -13.82 7.66 17.78
CA GLY A 37 -14.99 7.83 18.64
C GLY A 37 -16.24 7.05 18.19
N ALA A 38 -16.10 6.11 17.25
CA ALA A 38 -17.15 5.19 16.84
C ALA A 38 -17.16 3.95 17.74
N ASP A 39 -18.29 3.22 17.72
CA ASP A 39 -18.44 1.98 18.49
C ASP A 39 -17.36 0.95 18.13
N ALA A 40 -16.82 0.31 19.15
CA ALA A 40 -15.73 -0.67 18.99
C ALA A 40 -16.13 -1.82 18.05
N GLU A 41 -17.38 -2.28 18.10
CA GLU A 41 -17.90 -3.34 17.23
C GLU A 41 -17.89 -2.91 15.74
N VAL A 42 -18.21 -1.65 15.45
CA VAL A 42 -18.18 -1.12 14.09
C VAL A 42 -16.75 -1.07 13.55
N ILE A 43 -15.78 -0.63 14.38
CA ILE A 43 -14.37 -0.58 13.99
C ILE A 43 -13.81 -2.00 13.81
N ALA A 44 -14.19 -2.94 14.70
CA ALA A 44 -13.73 -4.32 14.68
C ALA A 44 -13.99 -5.03 13.35
N ASN A 45 -15.14 -4.78 12.71
CA ASN A 45 -15.49 -5.37 11.42
C ASN A 45 -14.40 -5.21 10.35
N SER A 46 -13.68 -4.08 10.35
CA SER A 46 -12.57 -3.85 9.43
C SER A 46 -11.22 -4.36 9.94
N MET A 47 -11.07 -4.58 11.25
CA MET A 47 -9.77 -4.83 11.89
C MET A 47 -9.52 -6.30 12.24
N THR A 48 -10.57 -7.11 12.45
CA THR A 48 -10.45 -8.49 12.96
C THR A 48 -10.80 -9.57 11.94
N GLY A 49 -10.98 -9.19 10.67
CA GLY A 49 -10.98 -10.15 9.58
C GLY A 49 -12.27 -10.94 9.37
N THR A 50 -13.42 -10.34 9.65
CA THR A 50 -14.70 -10.83 9.13
C THR A 50 -15.41 -9.70 8.41
N PHE A 51 -15.82 -9.93 7.17
CA PHE A 51 -16.56 -8.93 6.39
C PHE A 51 -17.96 -9.46 6.06
N GLU A 52 -18.98 -8.66 6.32
CA GLU A 52 -20.36 -8.95 5.92
C GLU A 52 -20.62 -8.26 4.57
N TYR A 53 -20.73 -9.06 3.50
CA TYR A 53 -20.93 -8.55 2.14
C TYR A 53 -22.40 -8.22 1.86
N GLU A 54 -23.29 -9.03 2.40
CA GLU A 54 -24.74 -8.87 2.40
C GLU A 54 -25.29 -9.35 3.74
N LYS A 55 -26.52 -8.97 4.10
CA LYS A 55 -27.13 -9.36 5.36
C LYS A 55 -27.11 -10.88 5.55
N GLY A 56 -26.30 -11.37 6.48
CA GLY A 56 -26.10 -12.79 6.78
C GLY A 56 -24.98 -13.50 6.00
N ASP A 57 -24.31 -12.85 5.06
CA ASP A 57 -23.12 -13.37 4.36
C ASP A 57 -21.85 -12.80 4.99
N GLN A 58 -21.47 -13.39 6.13
CA GLN A 58 -20.23 -13.09 6.83
C GLN A 58 -19.16 -14.10 6.42
N ARG A 59 -18.02 -13.59 5.96
CA ARG A 59 -16.88 -14.41 5.55
C ARG A 59 -15.64 -14.06 6.36
N GLU A 60 -14.87 -15.09 6.71
CA GLU A 60 -13.54 -14.90 7.28
C GLU A 60 -12.58 -14.40 6.19
N VAL A 61 -12.02 -13.22 6.43
CA VAL A 61 -11.02 -12.56 5.60
C VAL A 61 -9.96 -11.99 6.54
N PRO A 62 -9.13 -12.84 7.19
CA PRO A 62 -8.16 -12.41 8.22
C PRO A 62 -7.18 -11.33 7.71
N ASP A 63 -6.88 -11.34 6.41
CA ASP A 63 -6.04 -10.36 5.72
C ASP A 63 -6.85 -9.29 4.98
N PHE A 64 -8.08 -8.98 5.42
CA PHE A 64 -8.88 -7.90 4.84
C PHE A 64 -8.13 -6.57 4.88
N ASN A 65 -7.48 -6.29 6.02
CA ASN A 65 -6.49 -5.23 6.15
C ASN A 65 -5.17 -5.83 6.64
N VAL A 66 -4.12 -5.66 5.85
CA VAL A 66 -2.73 -5.97 6.21
C VAL A 66 -1.98 -4.68 6.43
N PHE A 67 -1.28 -4.55 7.55
CA PHE A 67 -0.58 -3.31 7.89
C PHE A 67 0.93 -3.43 7.66
N PHE A 68 1.52 -4.61 7.84
CA PHE A 68 2.96 -4.82 7.80
C PHE A 68 3.38 -6.01 6.95
N ARG A 69 2.69 -7.16 7.08
CA ARG A 69 3.03 -8.38 6.33
C ARG A 69 3.07 -8.12 4.82
N TYR A 70 3.78 -8.98 4.09
CA TYR A 70 3.90 -8.91 2.62
C TYR A 70 4.48 -7.58 2.12
N ASN A 71 5.31 -6.92 2.92
CA ASN A 71 5.91 -5.62 2.65
C ASN A 71 4.86 -4.52 2.44
N ALA A 72 3.72 -4.57 3.15
CA ALA A 72 2.60 -3.63 2.97
C ALA A 72 2.99 -2.16 3.21
N THR A 73 3.95 -1.89 4.11
CA THR A 73 4.42 -0.53 4.40
C THR A 73 5.55 -0.04 3.51
N TYR A 74 6.16 -0.91 2.69
CA TYR A 74 7.27 -0.50 1.83
C TYR A 74 6.74 0.32 0.63
N PRO A 75 7.26 1.55 0.41
CA PRO A 75 6.72 2.45 -0.61
C PRO A 75 7.32 2.13 -1.98
N TYR A 76 6.74 1.15 -2.69
CA TYR A 76 7.14 0.80 -4.06
C TYR A 76 6.82 1.93 -5.04
N TYR A 77 7.80 2.28 -5.89
CA TYR A 77 7.61 3.20 -7.01
C TYR A 77 6.52 2.74 -7.97
N SER A 78 6.39 1.43 -8.19
CA SER A 78 5.30 0.86 -9.01
C SER A 78 3.93 1.31 -8.49
N ASP A 79 3.72 1.34 -7.18
CA ASP A 79 2.39 1.66 -6.62
C ASP A 79 2.08 3.14 -6.83
N ALA A 80 3.07 4.03 -6.68
CA ALA A 80 2.96 5.44 -7.02
C ALA A 80 2.68 5.68 -8.51
N ILE A 81 3.40 4.96 -9.38
CA ILE A 81 3.22 5.03 -10.83
C ILE A 81 1.81 4.56 -11.20
N TRP A 82 1.28 3.52 -10.57
CA TRP A 82 -0.09 3.07 -10.81
C TRP A 82 -1.10 4.20 -10.53
N TYR A 83 -0.99 4.88 -9.40
CA TYR A 83 -1.85 6.03 -9.10
C TYR A 83 -1.74 7.13 -10.17
N LEU A 84 -0.51 7.47 -10.58
CA LEU A 84 -0.29 8.47 -11.64
C LEU A 84 -0.90 8.02 -12.97
N THR A 85 -0.85 6.72 -13.31
CA THR A 85 -1.54 6.22 -14.51
C THR A 85 -3.06 6.34 -14.39
N GLN A 86 -3.66 6.07 -13.23
CA GLN A 86 -5.11 6.25 -13.06
C GLN A 86 -5.50 7.74 -13.11
N MET A 87 -4.67 8.63 -12.57
CA MET A 87 -4.85 10.08 -12.69
C MET A 87 -4.74 10.56 -14.14
N ARG A 88 -3.86 9.96 -14.95
CA ARG A 88 -3.81 10.20 -16.39
C ARG A 88 -5.06 9.69 -17.08
N ARG A 89 -5.45 8.44 -16.81
CA ARG A 89 -6.61 7.77 -17.39
C ARG A 89 -7.89 8.59 -17.22
N TRP A 90 -8.07 9.20 -16.06
CA TRP A 90 -9.29 9.94 -15.69
C TRP A 90 -9.18 11.47 -15.81
N GLY A 91 -8.11 11.97 -16.43
CA GLY A 91 -8.00 13.38 -16.81
C GLY A 91 -7.50 14.34 -15.73
N GLN A 92 -7.16 13.87 -14.52
CA GLN A 92 -6.46 14.70 -13.52
C GLN A 92 -5.05 15.10 -13.99
N ILE A 93 -4.42 14.26 -14.82
CA ILE A 93 -3.22 14.62 -15.59
C ILE A 93 -3.66 14.74 -17.06
N SER A 94 -3.85 15.98 -17.50
CA SER A 94 -4.45 16.31 -18.81
C SER A 94 -3.57 15.98 -20.01
N ASP A 95 -2.24 15.99 -19.83
CA ASP A 95 -1.30 15.81 -20.93
C ASP A 95 -0.71 14.40 -20.93
N GLN A 96 -0.34 13.93 -22.12
CA GLN A 96 0.55 12.80 -22.26
C GLN A 96 1.89 13.10 -21.57
N LYS A 97 2.46 12.08 -20.92
CA LYS A 97 3.80 12.14 -20.32
C LYS A 97 4.60 10.89 -20.71
N PRO A 98 5.92 11.01 -20.97
CA PRO A 98 6.76 9.85 -21.20
C PRO A 98 6.89 8.99 -19.92
N ASP A 99 7.21 7.70 -20.05
CA ASP A 99 7.35 6.78 -18.90
C ASP A 99 8.34 7.31 -17.85
N SER A 100 9.41 7.98 -18.29
CA SER A 100 10.40 8.61 -17.39
C SER A 100 9.80 9.65 -16.44
N TRP A 101 8.80 10.41 -16.89
CA TRP A 101 8.16 11.43 -16.06
C TRP A 101 7.42 10.79 -14.88
N TYR A 102 6.74 9.67 -15.08
CA TYR A 102 6.05 8.95 -14.00
C TYR A 102 7.04 8.51 -12.93
N MET A 103 8.19 7.97 -13.34
CA MET A 103 9.25 7.58 -12.42
C MET A 103 9.85 8.78 -11.67
N ASP A 104 10.08 9.89 -12.36
CA ASP A 104 10.63 11.10 -11.73
C ASP A 104 9.68 11.71 -10.70
N ILE A 105 8.36 11.64 -10.92
CA ILE A 105 7.37 12.06 -9.94
C ILE A 105 7.30 11.05 -8.78
N ALA A 106 7.27 9.74 -9.08
CA ALA A 106 7.25 8.70 -8.05
C ALA A 106 8.42 8.84 -7.07
N ARG A 107 9.64 9.07 -7.56
CA ARG A 107 10.85 9.29 -6.73
C ARG A 107 10.77 10.49 -5.79
N LYS A 108 9.98 11.51 -6.13
CA LYS A 108 9.83 12.70 -5.29
C LYS A 108 8.92 12.45 -4.09
N VAL A 109 7.99 11.50 -4.20
CA VAL A 109 6.92 11.29 -3.21
C VAL A 109 7.13 9.99 -2.43
N TYR A 110 7.47 8.90 -3.12
CA TYR A 110 7.75 7.61 -2.52
C TYR A 110 9.24 7.52 -2.21
N ARG A 111 9.57 7.33 -0.93
CA ARG A 111 10.95 7.38 -0.41
C ARG A 111 11.35 6.04 0.22
N PRO A 112 11.52 4.98 -0.58
CA PRO A 112 11.97 3.67 -0.09
C PRO A 112 13.36 3.73 0.54
N ASP A 113 14.20 4.68 0.13
CA ASP A 113 15.50 4.95 0.75
C ASP A 113 15.37 5.37 2.22
N VAL A 114 14.44 6.28 2.54
CA VAL A 114 14.17 6.71 3.92
C VAL A 114 13.56 5.57 4.74
N TYR A 115 12.69 4.78 4.13
CA TYR A 115 12.12 3.58 4.75
C TYR A 115 13.20 2.55 5.07
N ALA A 116 14.08 2.24 4.11
CA ALA A 116 15.15 1.26 4.25
C ALA A 116 16.15 1.67 5.35
N GLU A 117 16.51 2.95 5.45
CA GLU A 117 17.32 3.44 6.58
C GLU A 117 16.65 3.19 7.94
N ALA A 118 15.36 3.48 8.06
CA ALA A 118 14.60 3.26 9.29
C ALA A 118 14.48 1.77 9.64
N ALA A 119 14.22 0.92 8.65
CA ALA A 119 14.12 -0.53 8.79
C ALA A 119 15.47 -1.13 9.22
N LYS A 120 16.58 -0.76 8.56
CA LYS A 120 17.93 -1.20 8.92
C LYS A 120 18.30 -0.84 10.36
N GLU A 121 17.91 0.33 10.85
CA GLU A 121 18.10 0.69 12.26
C GLU A 121 17.23 -0.15 13.21
N LEU A 122 15.98 -0.45 12.86
CA LEU A 122 15.12 -1.32 13.68
C LEU A 122 15.66 -2.75 13.77
N ILE A 123 16.22 -3.27 12.68
CA ILE A 123 16.89 -4.57 12.64
C ILE A 123 18.13 -4.54 13.54
N ALA A 124 18.99 -3.52 13.40
CA ALA A 124 20.19 -3.38 14.23
C ALA A 124 19.86 -3.23 15.74
N GLU A 125 18.70 -2.68 16.08
CA GLU A 125 18.19 -2.56 17.45
C GLU A 125 17.51 -3.84 17.97
N GLY A 126 17.37 -4.89 17.15
CA GLY A 126 16.67 -6.12 17.50
C GLY A 126 15.16 -5.93 17.73
N ARG A 127 14.55 -4.96 17.03
CA ARG A 127 13.11 -4.66 17.14
C ARG A 127 12.26 -5.41 16.13
N LEU A 128 12.84 -5.76 14.99
CA LEU A 128 12.24 -6.49 13.87
C LEU A 128 13.35 -7.31 13.20
N ASP A 129 12.99 -8.36 12.48
CA ASP A 129 13.93 -9.24 11.80
C ASP A 129 14.21 -8.78 10.37
N ALA A 130 15.33 -9.20 9.80
CA ALA A 130 15.67 -8.85 8.41
C ALA A 130 14.64 -9.42 7.42
N ASP A 131 14.09 -10.60 7.73
CA ASP A 131 13.10 -11.30 6.90
C ASP A 131 11.70 -10.64 6.93
N ASP A 132 11.49 -9.65 7.81
CA ASP A 132 10.25 -8.85 7.85
C ASP A 132 10.16 -7.81 6.71
N PHE A 133 11.22 -7.66 5.92
CA PHE A 133 11.39 -6.60 4.92
C PHE A 133 11.78 -7.17 3.55
N PRO A 134 11.62 -6.40 2.46
CA PRO A 134 12.27 -6.77 1.20
C PRO A 134 13.79 -6.73 1.38
N ASP A 135 14.49 -7.56 0.61
CA ASP A 135 15.96 -7.51 0.55
C ASP A 135 16.39 -6.16 -0.06
N PHE A 136 16.80 -5.24 0.81
CA PHE A 136 17.17 -3.89 0.42
C PHE A 136 18.40 -3.80 -0.51
N ASP A 137 19.18 -4.88 -0.65
CA ASP A 137 20.34 -4.89 -1.54
C ASP A 137 19.96 -5.25 -2.98
N THR A 138 18.83 -5.97 -3.17
CA THR A 138 18.34 -6.39 -4.48
C THR A 138 17.01 -5.74 -4.90
N GLU A 139 16.27 -5.17 -3.94
CA GLU A 139 15.00 -4.50 -4.19
C GLU A 139 15.17 -3.24 -5.05
N THR A 140 14.40 -3.16 -6.13
CA THR A 140 14.49 -2.07 -7.13
C THR A 140 13.48 -0.94 -6.88
N GLY A 141 12.56 -1.14 -5.93
CA GLY A 141 11.38 -0.31 -5.71
C GLY A 141 10.23 -0.63 -6.66
N PHE A 142 10.29 -1.74 -7.40
CA PHE A 142 9.24 -2.16 -8.33
C PHE A 142 8.75 -3.55 -7.99
N ARG A 143 7.43 -3.67 -7.81
CA ARG A 143 6.78 -4.98 -7.77
C ARG A 143 6.86 -5.64 -9.16
N PRO A 144 6.88 -6.99 -9.23
CA PRO A 144 6.76 -7.70 -10.51
C PRO A 144 5.42 -7.37 -11.20
N PRO A 145 5.28 -7.64 -12.51
CA PRO A 145 4.02 -7.43 -13.22
C PRO A 145 2.85 -8.11 -12.51
N GLN A 146 1.77 -7.35 -12.30
CA GLN A 146 0.62 -7.77 -11.53
C GLN A 146 -0.56 -8.08 -12.44
N ALA A 147 -1.11 -9.29 -12.30
CA ALA A 147 -2.30 -9.75 -13.05
C ALA A 147 -3.56 -9.89 -12.16
N GLY A 148 -3.51 -9.36 -10.93
CA GLY A 148 -4.58 -9.51 -9.93
C GLY A 148 -5.75 -8.52 -10.06
N PHE A 149 -5.76 -7.66 -11.07
CA PHE A 149 -6.86 -6.72 -11.29
C PHE A 149 -8.12 -7.45 -11.78
N ILE A 150 -9.28 -6.95 -11.38
CA ILE A 150 -10.60 -7.57 -11.68
C ILE A 150 -10.86 -7.68 -13.19
N ASP A 151 -10.30 -6.78 -13.99
CA ASP A 151 -10.42 -6.78 -15.45
C ASP A 151 -9.39 -7.66 -16.18
N GLY A 152 -8.50 -8.32 -15.42
CA GLY A 152 -7.45 -9.19 -15.95
C GLY A 152 -6.32 -8.45 -16.69
N VAL A 153 -6.32 -7.11 -16.71
CA VAL A 153 -5.29 -6.34 -17.40
C VAL A 153 -4.01 -6.36 -16.58
N VAL A 154 -2.93 -6.86 -17.18
CA VAL A 154 -1.62 -6.92 -16.53
C VAL A 154 -1.02 -5.52 -16.40
N TYR A 155 -0.69 -5.15 -15.17
CA TYR A 155 0.01 -3.93 -14.83
C TYR A 155 1.52 -4.19 -14.66
N ASP A 156 2.34 -3.46 -15.40
CA ASP A 156 3.79 -3.40 -15.22
C ASP A 156 4.18 -1.95 -14.94
N GLY A 157 4.65 -1.67 -13.73
CA GLY A 157 5.02 -0.32 -13.31
C GLY A 157 6.20 0.27 -14.07
N THR A 158 6.99 -0.56 -14.76
CA THR A 158 8.10 -0.07 -15.60
C THR A 158 7.64 0.42 -16.97
N ARG A 159 6.38 0.15 -17.35
CA ARG A 159 5.79 0.51 -18.66
C ARG A 159 4.40 1.15 -18.52
N PRO A 160 4.27 2.31 -17.84
CA PRO A 160 2.97 2.91 -17.55
C PRO A 160 2.16 3.28 -18.80
N ASN A 161 2.79 3.75 -19.88
CA ASN A 161 2.05 4.05 -21.11
C ASN A 161 1.55 2.79 -21.85
N ASP A 162 2.30 1.68 -21.80
CA ASP A 162 1.84 0.38 -22.33
C ASP A 162 0.59 -0.10 -21.57
N TYR A 163 0.61 0.01 -20.24
CA TYR A 163 -0.55 -0.32 -19.40
C TYR A 163 -1.79 0.53 -19.75
N LEU A 164 -1.63 1.86 -19.87
CA LEU A 164 -2.71 2.75 -20.28
C LEU A 164 -3.31 2.36 -21.65
N GLY A 165 -2.46 1.94 -22.60
CA GLY A 165 -2.89 1.50 -23.93
C GLY A 165 -3.79 0.25 -23.91
N LYS A 166 -3.64 -0.62 -22.91
CA LYS A 166 -4.41 -1.86 -22.77
C LYS A 166 -5.82 -1.66 -22.19
N LEU A 167 -6.06 -0.56 -21.48
CA LEU A 167 -7.34 -0.28 -20.84
C LEU A 167 -8.39 0.10 -21.88
N SER A 168 -9.63 -0.33 -21.73
CA SER A 168 -10.69 -0.04 -22.71
C SER A 168 -11.17 1.42 -22.65
N ILE A 169 -11.34 1.96 -21.44
CA ILE A 169 -11.90 3.29 -21.16
C ILE A 169 -10.86 4.20 -20.51
N GLY A 170 -10.85 5.47 -20.90
CA GLY A 170 -10.01 6.53 -20.34
C GLY A 170 -9.10 7.19 -21.38
N LEU A 171 -8.39 8.24 -20.97
CA LEU A 171 -7.39 8.91 -21.81
C LEU A 171 -6.21 7.98 -22.09
N LYS A 172 -5.77 7.95 -23.35
CA LYS A 172 -4.64 7.15 -23.86
C LYS A 172 -3.84 8.00 -24.84
N GLY A 173 -2.53 7.77 -24.90
CA GLY A 173 -1.65 8.53 -25.79
C GLY A 173 -1.88 10.04 -25.65
N ASP A 174 -2.05 10.71 -26.79
CA ASP A 174 -2.21 12.16 -26.89
C ASP A 174 -3.66 12.65 -26.71
N ALA A 175 -4.59 11.78 -26.28
CA ALA A 175 -5.97 12.19 -26.00
C ALA A 175 -6.01 13.23 -24.87
N ALA A 176 -6.79 14.30 -25.06
CA ALA A 176 -7.08 15.32 -24.06
C ALA A 176 -8.51 15.13 -23.50
N PRO A 177 -8.76 15.50 -22.23
CA PRO A 177 -10.09 15.44 -21.62
C PRO A 177 -11.10 16.38 -22.26
#